data_AF-A0A924MMJ5-F1
#
_entry.id   AF-A0A924MMJ5-F1
#
_cell.length_a   1.000
_cell.length_b   1.000
_cell.length_c   1.000
_cell.angle_alpha   90.00
_cell.angle_beta   90.00
_cell.angle_gamma   90.00
#
_symmetry.space_group_name_H-M   'P 1'
#
loop_
_entity.id
_entity.type
_entity.pdbx_description
1 polymer ?
#
loop_
_entity_poly.entity_id
_entity_poly.type
_entity_poly.pdbx_seq_one_letter_code
_entity_poly.pdbx_strand_id
1 'polypeptide(L)'
;MPLLLVYAVAAGATRGVPFPSDGGWTWPALAYAMWEPFVAWELILGMLWKRRVATAPSPAWQRWAPRAYAAYIVHPPVVVGLGLLLADVALPNSVRFAIAGACAIVLSFTLARLLLLIPGVRRVV
;
A
#
# COMPACT_ATOMS: atom_id res chain seq x y z
N MET A 1 8.83 8.31 -10.07
CA MET A 1 8.09 8.99 -11.15
C MET A 1 6.73 9.45 -10.64
N PRO A 2 6.44 10.76 -10.47
CA PRO A 2 5.12 11.28 -10.07
C PRO A 2 4.18 11.52 -11.25
N LEU A 3 4.57 11.14 -12.48
CA LEU A 3 3.86 11.45 -13.72
C LEU A 3 2.39 11.04 -13.71
N LEU A 4 2.00 9.89 -13.13
CA LEU A 4 0.58 9.53 -13.07
C LEU A 4 -0.20 10.34 -12.02
N LEU A 5 0.41 10.70 -10.89
CA LEU A 5 -0.20 11.64 -9.94
C LEU A 5 -0.36 13.04 -10.56
N VAL A 6 0.64 13.50 -11.31
CA VAL A 6 0.60 14.76 -12.05
C VAL A 6 -0.45 14.68 -13.17
N TYR A 7 -0.53 13.56 -13.89
CA TYR A 7 -1.53 13.32 -14.93
C TYR A 7 -2.94 13.25 -14.36
N ALA A 8 -3.15 12.56 -13.22
CA ALA A 8 -4.44 12.48 -12.56
C ALA A 8 -4.89 13.85 -12.02
N VAL A 9 -3.98 14.61 -11.41
CA VAL A 9 -4.25 15.98 -10.95
C VAL A 9 -4.55 16.90 -12.14
N ALA A 10 -3.78 16.81 -13.22
CA ALA A 10 -4.00 17.58 -14.45
C ALA A 10 -5.31 17.20 -15.17
N ALA A 11 -5.66 15.92 -15.16
CA ALA A 11 -6.92 15.38 -15.68
C ALA A 11 -8.15 15.75 -14.82
N GLY A 12 -7.95 16.45 -13.70
CA GLY A 12 -9.04 16.98 -12.89
C GLY A 12 -9.50 16.07 -11.75
N ALA A 13 -8.66 15.13 -11.29
CA ALA A 13 -8.96 14.31 -10.11
C ALA A 13 -9.26 15.17 -8.86
N THR A 14 -8.66 16.37 -8.75
CA THR A 14 -8.93 17.34 -7.66
C THR A 14 -10.27 18.06 -7.79
N ARG A 15 -10.92 17.98 -8.96
CA ARG A 15 -12.25 18.57 -9.26
C ARG A 15 -13.36 17.52 -9.23
N GLY A 16 -13.06 16.30 -8.80
CA GLY A 16 -14.03 15.19 -8.74
C GLY A 16 -14.41 14.62 -10.10
N VAL A 17 -13.63 14.90 -11.16
CA VAL A 17 -13.85 14.30 -12.47
C VAL A 17 -13.50 12.81 -12.37
N PRO A 18 -14.41 11.88 -12.73
CA PRO A 18 -14.12 10.46 -12.71
C PRO A 18 -12.94 10.17 -13.62
N PHE A 19 -11.95 9.44 -13.10
CA PHE A 19 -10.83 8.93 -13.87
C PHE A 19 -11.09 7.43 -14.10
N PRO A 20 -11.67 7.04 -15.25
CA PRO A 20 -12.04 5.65 -15.49
C PRO A 20 -10.78 4.82 -15.75
N SER A 21 -10.20 4.29 -14.67
CA SER A 21 -9.06 3.35 -14.67
C SER A 21 -9.49 1.89 -14.55
N ASP A 22 -10.78 1.62 -14.33
CA ASP A 22 -11.33 0.29 -14.05
C ASP A 22 -11.32 -0.65 -15.29
N GLY A 23 -10.79 -0.19 -16.42
CA GLY A 23 -10.59 -0.95 -17.65
C GLY A 23 -11.20 -0.29 -18.90
N GLY A 24 -11.20 -1.03 -20.01
CA GLY A 24 -11.77 -0.60 -21.29
C GLY A 24 -10.77 0.04 -22.27
N TRP A 25 -11.26 0.38 -23.46
CA TRP A 25 -10.47 0.97 -24.56
C TRP A 25 -10.39 2.49 -24.43
N THR A 26 -9.86 2.97 -23.30
CA THR A 26 -9.70 4.40 -23.03
C THR A 26 -8.23 4.75 -22.85
N TRP A 27 -7.83 5.96 -23.27
CA TRP A 27 -6.46 6.44 -23.08
C TRP A 27 -6.02 6.49 -21.60
N PRO A 28 -6.89 6.87 -20.63
CA PRO A 28 -6.57 6.78 -19.21
C PRO A 28 -6.27 5.36 -18.73
N ALA A 29 -7.08 4.37 -19.15
CA ALA A 29 -6.88 2.97 -18.77
C ALA A 29 -5.57 2.40 -19.36
N LEU A 30 -5.25 2.73 -20.62
CA LEU A 30 -3.98 2.34 -21.24
C LEU A 30 -2.77 2.96 -20.52
N ALA A 31 -2.83 4.25 -20.22
CA ALA A 31 -1.77 4.95 -19.51
C ALA A 31 -1.57 4.36 -18.10
N TYR A 32 -2.65 4.05 -17.40
CA TYR A 32 -2.61 3.42 -16.08
C TYR A 32 -2.03 2.00 -16.14
N ALA A 33 -2.49 1.16 -17.07
CA ALA A 33 -1.99 -0.21 -17.26
C ALA A 33 -0.50 -0.27 -17.65
N MET A 34 -0.02 0.70 -18.43
CA MET A 34 1.41 0.82 -18.74
C MET A 34 2.21 1.33 -17.54
N TRP A 35 1.64 2.23 -16.74
CA TRP A 35 2.29 2.85 -15.60
C TRP A 35 2.61 1.86 -14.48
N GLU A 36 1.66 0.99 -14.14
CA GLU A 36 1.80 0.00 -13.06
C GLU A 36 3.10 -0.83 -13.15
N PRO A 37 3.42 -1.49 -14.28
CA PRO A 37 4.64 -2.30 -14.39
C PRO A 37 5.91 -1.46 -14.36
N PHE A 38 5.92 -0.24 -14.91
CA PHE A 38 7.10 0.63 -14.82
C PHE A 38 7.42 1.02 -13.38
N VAL A 39 6.40 1.42 -12.61
CA VAL A 39 6.59 1.76 -11.19
C VAL A 39 7.02 0.55 -10.38
N ALA A 40 6.40 -0.61 -10.61
CA ALA A 40 6.80 -1.85 -9.95
C ALA A 40 8.26 -2.20 -10.25
N TRP A 41 8.65 -2.12 -11.53
CA TRP A 41 10.01 -2.41 -11.97
C TRP A 41 11.04 -1.44 -11.36
N GLU A 42 10.79 -0.13 -11.43
CA GLU A 42 11.67 0.89 -10.83
C GLU A 42 11.85 0.67 -9.32
N LEU A 43 10.76 0.37 -8.60
CA LEU A 43 10.82 0.13 -7.15
C LEU A 43 11.66 -1.10 -6.82
N ILE A 44 11.48 -2.19 -7.57
CA ILE A 44 12.25 -3.43 -7.41
C ILE A 44 13.73 -3.18 -7.71
N LEU A 45 14.05 -2.55 -8.85
CA LEU A 45 15.43 -2.24 -9.21
C LEU A 45 16.08 -1.27 -8.22
N GLY A 46 15.36 -0.24 -7.79
CA GLY A 46 15.84 0.73 -6.80
C GLY A 46 16.14 0.07 -5.46
N MET A 47 15.27 -0.84 -5.00
CA MET A 47 15.50 -1.65 -3.81
C MET A 47 16.71 -2.59 -3.96
N LEU A 48 16.84 -3.25 -5.12
CA LEU A 48 17.95 -4.16 -5.41
C LEU A 48 19.29 -3.41 -5.47
N TRP A 49 19.31 -2.27 -6.16
CA TRP A 49 20.47 -1.38 -6.23
C TRP A 49 20.88 -0.89 -4.84
N LYS A 50 19.91 -0.41 -4.04
CA LYS A 50 20.16 0.02 -2.66
C LYS A 50 20.74 -1.11 -1.81
N ARG A 51 20.24 -2.34 -1.96
CA ARG A 51 20.80 -3.53 -1.29
C ARG A 51 22.21 -3.87 -1.76
N ARG A 52 22.51 -3.70 -3.04
CA ARG A 52 23.83 -4.00 -3.63
C ARG A 52 24.90 -2.99 -3.20
N VAL A 53 24.53 -1.72 -3.04
CA VAL A 53 25.46 -0.64 -2.69
C VAL A 53 25.56 -0.45 -1.17
N ALA A 54 24.56 -0.87 -0.39
CA ALA A 54 24.61 -0.79 1.07
C ALA A 54 25.64 -1.78 1.65
N THR A 55 26.64 -1.24 2.35
CA THR A 55 27.70 -2.01 3.02
C THR A 55 27.23 -2.78 4.25
N ALA A 56 26.14 -2.37 4.89
CA ALA A 56 25.48 -3.13 5.96
C ALA A 56 23.99 -2.77 6.10
N PRO A 57 23.09 -3.76 6.28
CA PRO A 57 21.70 -3.47 6.61
C PRO A 57 21.62 -2.84 8.01
N SER A 58 20.98 -1.67 8.15
CA SER A 58 20.90 -1.01 9.47
C SER A 58 20.27 -1.96 10.51
N PRO A 59 20.82 -2.04 11.73
CA PRO A 59 20.27 -2.87 12.80
C PRO A 59 18.81 -2.56 13.14
N ALA A 60 18.39 -1.30 12.95
CA ALA A 60 17.00 -0.89 13.13
C ALA A 60 16.08 -1.60 12.11
N TRP A 61 16.34 -1.43 10.81
CA TRP A 61 15.54 -2.06 9.74
C TRP A 61 15.45 -3.59 9.85
N GLN A 62 16.51 -4.28 10.31
CA GLN A 62 16.48 -5.73 10.52
C GLN A 62 15.46 -6.17 11.57
N ARG A 63 15.24 -5.37 12.63
CA ARG A 63 14.24 -5.68 13.67
C ARG A 63 12.81 -5.47 13.19
N TRP A 64 12.61 -4.53 12.25
CA TRP A 64 11.29 -4.18 11.72
C TRP A 64 10.89 -5.03 10.51
N ALA A 65 11.84 -5.60 9.77
CA ALA A 65 11.56 -6.35 8.55
C ALA A 65 10.57 -7.51 8.75
N PRO A 66 10.69 -8.39 9.77
CA PRO A 66 9.72 -9.48 9.98
C PRO A 66 8.32 -8.96 10.32
N ARG A 67 8.24 -7.84 11.05
CA ARG A 67 6.96 -7.19 11.40
C ARG A 67 6.28 -6.58 10.20
N ALA A 68 7.05 -5.94 9.32
CA ALA A 68 6.54 -5.37 8.08
C ALA A 68 6.03 -6.46 7.14
N TYR A 69 6.72 -7.59 7.03
CA TYR A 69 6.28 -8.72 6.21
C TYR A 69 5.04 -9.41 6.80
N ALA A 70 4.99 -9.64 8.12
CA ALA A 70 3.77 -10.11 8.78
C ALA A 70 2.59 -9.14 8.57
N ALA A 71 2.81 -7.83 8.70
CA ALA A 71 1.78 -6.81 8.47
C ALA A 71 1.26 -6.83 7.02
N TYR A 72 2.13 -7.07 6.04
CA TYR A 72 1.75 -7.25 4.64
C TYR A 72 0.77 -8.41 4.45
N ILE A 73 1.00 -9.54 5.13
CA ILE A 73 0.14 -10.72 5.02
C ILE A 73 -1.23 -10.47 5.69
N VAL A 74 -1.27 -9.78 6.83
CA VAL A 74 -2.51 -9.60 7.62
C VAL A 74 -3.30 -8.35 7.27
N HIS A 75 -2.73 -7.37 6.56
CA HIS A 75 -3.47 -6.15 6.23
C HIS A 75 -4.74 -6.39 5.38
N PRO A 76 -4.79 -7.34 4.42
CA PRO A 76 -5.96 -7.46 3.54
C PRO A 76 -7.26 -7.69 4.31
N PRO A 77 -7.37 -8.68 5.22
CA PRO A 77 -8.59 -8.87 6.01
C PRO A 77 -8.88 -7.70 6.95
N VAL A 78 -7.86 -7.01 7.48
CA VAL A 78 -8.04 -5.83 8.34
C VAL A 78 -8.68 -4.68 7.58
N VAL A 79 -8.15 -4.36 6.39
CA VAL A 79 -8.66 -3.28 5.53
C VAL A 79 -10.09 -3.59 5.09
N VAL A 80 -10.37 -4.83 4.67
CA VAL A 80 -11.72 -5.25 4.29
C VAL A 80 -12.68 -5.16 5.47
N GLY A 81 -12.30 -5.68 6.65
CA GLY A 81 -13.12 -5.61 7.85
C GLY A 81 -13.45 -4.17 8.27
N LEU A 82 -12.46 -3.27 8.25
CA LEU A 82 -12.69 -1.85 8.50
C LEU A 82 -13.58 -1.20 7.43
N GLY A 83 -13.39 -1.55 6.16
CA GLY A 83 -14.22 -1.06 5.07
C GLY A 83 -15.70 -1.40 5.25
N LEU A 84 -15.99 -2.64 5.67
CA LEU A 84 -17.34 -3.09 5.98
C LEU A 84 -17.91 -2.38 7.23
N LEU A 85 -17.11 -2.22 8.29
CA LEU A 85 -17.55 -1.52 9.51
C LEU A 85 -17.86 -0.03 9.26
N LEU A 86 -17.13 0.61 8.35
CA LEU A 86 -17.33 2.02 8.01
C LEU A 86 -18.31 2.21 6.83
N ALA A 87 -18.89 1.14 6.28
CA ALA A 87 -19.74 1.21 5.09
C ALA A 87 -20.95 2.14 5.28
N ASP A 88 -21.67 1.96 6.39
CA ASP A 88 -22.93 2.65 6.70
C ASP A 88 -22.74 3.99 7.44
N VAL A 89 -21.49 4.35 7.77
CA VAL A 89 -21.20 5.55 8.55
C VAL A 89 -21.24 6.79 7.65
N ALA A 90 -22.19 7.69 7.86
CA ALA A 90 -22.34 8.94 7.09
C ALA A 90 -21.19 9.95 7.34
N LEU A 91 -20.01 9.65 6.81
CA LEU A 91 -18.80 10.47 6.83
C LEU A 91 -18.40 10.84 5.40
N PRO A 92 -17.82 12.03 5.17
CA PRO A 92 -17.17 12.36 3.91
C PRO A 92 -16.11 11.31 3.55
N ASN A 93 -16.02 10.94 2.27
CA ASN A 93 -15.12 9.87 1.78
C ASN A 93 -13.66 10.08 2.19
N SER A 94 -13.18 11.33 2.20
CA SER A 94 -11.82 11.69 2.62
C SER A 94 -11.55 11.39 4.10
N VAL A 95 -12.52 11.69 4.97
CA VAL A 95 -12.44 11.43 6.41
C VAL A 95 -12.51 9.94 6.69
N ARG A 96 -13.42 9.23 6.02
CA ARG A 96 -13.55 7.77 6.10
C ARG A 96 -12.24 7.09 5.69
N PHE A 97 -11.62 7.55 4.61
CA PHE A 97 -10.33 7.06 4.14
C PHE A 97 -9.20 7.31 5.16
N ALA A 98 -9.11 8.52 5.71
CA ALA A 98 -8.08 8.86 6.69
C ALA A 98 -8.19 7.99 7.96
N ILE A 99 -9.42 7.82 8.47
CA ILE A 99 -9.70 6.99 9.65
C ILE A 99 -9.40 5.52 9.34
N ALA A 100 -9.96 4.98 8.25
CA ALA A 100 -9.74 3.59 7.86
C ALA A 100 -8.26 3.29 7.64
N GLY A 101 -7.52 4.19 6.97
CA GLY A 101 -6.08 4.04 6.74
C GLY A 101 -5.28 4.06 8.03
N ALA A 102 -5.52 5.03 8.92
CA ALA A 102 -4.83 5.10 10.22
C ALA A 102 -5.12 3.86 11.08
N CYS A 103 -6.39 3.46 11.19
CA CYS A 103 -6.80 2.26 11.91
C CYS A 103 -6.20 0.99 11.30
N ALA A 104 -6.19 0.87 9.97
CA ALA A 104 -5.63 -0.29 9.28
C ALA A 104 -4.14 -0.44 9.56
N ILE A 105 -3.37 0.65 9.55
CA ILE A 105 -1.94 0.63 9.88
C ILE A 105 -1.74 0.13 11.31
N VAL A 106 -2.42 0.76 12.28
CA VAL A 106 -2.26 0.41 13.70
C VAL A 106 -2.65 -1.04 13.96
N LEU A 107 -3.81 -1.48 13.45
CA LEU A 107 -4.29 -2.84 13.64
C LEU A 107 -3.41 -3.87 12.93
N SER A 108 -2.97 -3.61 11.70
CA SER A 108 -2.12 -4.56 10.95
C SER A 108 -0.77 -4.76 11.63
N PHE A 109 -0.12 -3.70 12.10
CA PHE A 109 1.15 -3.82 12.84
C PHE A 109 0.98 -4.45 14.23
N THR A 110 -0.15 -4.19 14.89
CA THR A 110 -0.45 -4.81 16.19
C THR A 110 -0.68 -6.32 16.03
N LEU A 111 -1.50 -6.72 15.05
CA LEU A 111 -1.74 -8.13 14.72
C LEU A 111 -0.45 -8.82 14.24
N ALA A 112 0.36 -8.16 13.41
CA ALA A 112 1.66 -8.68 13.00
C ALA A 112 2.59 -8.94 14.19
N ARG A 113 2.63 -8.04 15.18
CA ARG A 113 3.39 -8.24 16.41
C ARG A 113 2.87 -9.45 17.19
N LEU A 114 1.56 -9.58 17.35
CA LEU A 114 0.94 -10.71 18.05
C LEU A 114 1.24 -12.03 17.35
N LEU A 115 1.17 -12.05 16.02
CA LEU A 115 1.44 -13.22 15.20
C LEU A 115 2.89 -13.69 15.34
N LEU A 116 3.84 -12.76 15.44
CA LEU A 116 5.26 -13.07 15.65
C LEU A 116 5.60 -13.56 17.07
N LEU A 117 4.68 -13.46 18.04
CA LEU A 117 4.83 -14.11 19.34
C LEU A 117 4.66 -15.63 19.25
N ILE A 118 3.99 -16.13 18.20
CA ILE A 118 3.78 -17.55 17.98
C ILE A 118 5.09 -18.16 17.43
N PRO A 119 5.71 -19.13 18.15
CA PRO A 119 7.05 -19.61 17.85
C PRO A 119 7.20 -20.30 16.47
N GLY A 120 6.09 -20.73 15.86
CA GLY A 120 6.07 -21.30 14.50
C GLY A 120 6.09 -20.25 13.38
N VAL A 121 5.48 -19.08 13.60
CA VAL A 121 5.30 -18.09 12.52
C VAL A 121 6.61 -17.39 12.19
N ARG A 122 7.46 -17.16 13.17
CA ARG A 122 8.78 -16.51 13.00
C ARG A 122 9.77 -17.31 12.13
N ARG A 123 9.42 -18.54 11.74
CA ARG A 123 10.22 -19.35 10.80
C ARG A 123 9.82 -19.15 9.34
N VAL A 124 8.60 -18.69 9.09
CA VAL A 124 8.04 -18.46 7.74
C VAL A 124 8.15 -17.00 7.33
N VAL A 125 8.19 -16.10 8.32
CA VAL A 125 8.13 -14.64 8.18
C VAL A 125 9.42 -13.98 8.63
#